data_AF-A0A060C9V4-F1
#
_entry.id   AF-A0A060C9V4-F1
#
_cell.length_a   1.000
_cell.length_b   1.000
_cell.length_c   1.000
_cell.angle_alpha   90.00
_cell.angle_beta   90.00
_cell.angle_gamma   90.00
#
_symmetry.space_group_name_H-M   'P 1'
#
loop_
_entity.id
_entity.type
_entity.pdbx_description
1 polymer ?
#
loop_
_entity_poly.entity_id
_entity_poly.type
_entity_poly.pdbx_seq_one_letter_code
_entity_poly.pdbx_strand_id
1 'polypeptide(L)'
;MTVRVDRRAVSFGLLGLAATAAWPQAALAQKAAKPFPAWVQQFRAKARARGVSDATYDAVFAGLKPDTSVYAQDRAQPEFTEQTWQYLNRRVSDWRVATGQERARQ
;
A
#
# COMPACT_ATOMS: atom_id res chain seq x y z
N MET A 1 58.12 0.18 30.32
CA MET A 1 57.44 -1.01 29.74
C MET A 1 56.50 -0.49 28.66
N THR A 2 57.00 -0.32 27.44
CA THR A 2 56.27 0.33 26.34
C THR A 2 55.50 -0.71 25.54
N VAL A 3 54.16 -0.65 25.59
CA VAL A 3 53.26 -1.52 24.84
C VAL A 3 53.33 -1.14 23.35
N ARG A 4 53.78 -2.07 22.49
CA ARG A 4 53.68 -1.92 21.03
C ARG A 4 52.29 -2.37 20.60
N VAL A 5 51.51 -1.45 20.04
CA VAL A 5 50.23 -1.77 19.39
C VAL A 5 50.50 -2.21 17.97
N ASP A 6 50.19 -3.48 17.67
CA ASP A 6 50.41 -4.09 16.37
C ASP A 6 49.32 -3.66 15.38
N ARG A 7 49.71 -3.24 14.16
CA ARG A 7 48.79 -2.70 13.13
C ARG A 7 47.76 -3.73 12.65
N ARG A 8 47.96 -5.00 13.01
CA ARG A 8 47.09 -6.14 12.69
C ARG A 8 45.84 -6.23 13.57
N ALA A 9 45.78 -5.51 14.70
CA ALA A 9 44.63 -5.53 15.60
C ALA A 9 43.43 -4.69 15.12
N VAL A 10 43.60 -3.87 14.07
CA VAL A 10 42.55 -2.96 13.59
C VAL A 10 41.57 -3.63 12.62
N SER A 11 41.87 -4.82 12.10
CA SER A 11 41.09 -5.43 11.01
C SER A 11 39.83 -6.18 11.44
N PHE A 12 39.57 -6.37 12.74
CA PHE A 12 38.34 -7.04 13.20
C PHE A 12 37.26 -6.10 13.77
N GLY A 13 37.56 -4.81 13.96
CA GLY A 13 36.59 -3.85 14.51
C GLY A 13 35.66 -3.20 13.49
N LEU A 14 36.03 -3.18 12.21
CA LEU A 14 35.32 -2.39 11.18
C LEU A 14 34.32 -3.19 10.33
N LEU A 15 34.30 -4.53 10.42
CA LEU A 15 33.31 -5.35 9.72
C LEU A 15 31.99 -5.53 10.50
N GLY A 16 31.98 -5.25 11.81
CA GLY A 16 30.78 -5.38 12.65
C GLY A 16 29.78 -4.23 12.52
N LEU A 17 30.25 -3.01 12.23
CA LEU A 17 29.41 -1.80 12.18
C LEU A 17 28.77 -1.53 10.81
N ALA A 18 29.32 -2.09 9.73
CA ALA A 18 28.73 -1.93 8.40
C ALA A 18 27.62 -2.96 8.11
N ALA A 19 27.58 -4.07 8.84
CA ALA A 19 26.64 -5.17 8.59
C ALA A 19 25.20 -4.88 9.06
N THR A 20 24.97 -3.85 9.88
CA THR A 20 23.62 -3.48 10.35
C THR A 20 22.87 -2.53 9.41
N ALA A 21 23.54 -1.94 8.42
CA ALA A 21 22.92 -1.01 7.47
C ALA A 21 22.27 -1.71 6.26
N ALA A 22 22.55 -3.00 6.06
CA ALA A 22 22.10 -3.78 4.90
C ALA A 22 20.96 -4.75 5.24
N TRP A 23 20.39 -4.70 6.44
CA TRP A 23 19.18 -5.45 6.75
C TRP A 23 17.96 -4.73 6.18
N PRO A 24 17.10 -5.43 5.42
CA PRO A 24 15.85 -4.85 4.99
C PRO A 24 15.03 -4.58 6.24
N GLN A 25 14.97 -3.31 6.64
CA GLN A 25 14.08 -2.87 7.69
C GLN A 25 12.67 -3.19 7.21
N ALA A 26 12.02 -4.18 7.81
CA ALA A 26 10.61 -4.42 7.55
C ALA A 26 9.87 -3.11 7.80
N ALA A 27 9.26 -2.55 6.75
CA ALA A 27 8.44 -1.36 6.88
C ALA A 27 7.18 -1.75 7.67
N LEU A 28 7.27 -1.62 8.99
CA LEU A 28 6.11 -1.81 9.85
C LEU A 28 5.09 -0.75 9.45
N ALA A 29 3.89 -1.20 9.07
CA ALA A 29 2.79 -0.30 8.79
C ALA A 29 2.58 0.61 10.00
N GLN A 30 2.83 1.91 9.83
CA GLN A 30 2.59 2.89 10.89
C GLN A 30 1.10 2.79 11.25
N LYS A 31 0.79 2.59 12.53
CA LYS A 31 -0.58 2.84 13.01
C LYS A 31 -0.98 4.23 12.52
N ALA A 32 -2.15 4.32 11.89
CA ALA A 32 -2.64 5.58 11.35
C ALA A 32 -2.47 6.67 12.44
N ALA A 33 -1.62 7.66 12.14
CA ALA A 33 -1.20 8.65 13.13
C ALA A 33 -2.38 9.46 13.71
N LYS A 34 -3.53 9.43 13.03
CA LYS A 34 -4.75 10.12 13.40
C LYS A 34 -5.98 9.25 13.09
N PRO A 35 -7.06 9.36 13.88
CA PRO A 35 -8.31 8.62 13.64
C PRO A 35 -9.02 9.11 12.37
N PHE A 36 -9.84 8.26 11.75
CA PHE A 36 -10.53 8.57 10.48
C PHE A 36 -11.33 9.88 10.49
N PRO A 37 -12.08 10.25 11.54
CA PRO A 37 -12.75 11.55 11.59
C PRO A 37 -11.79 12.73 11.44
N ALA A 38 -10.56 12.65 11.98
CA ALA A 38 -9.57 13.70 11.82
C ALA A 38 -9.04 13.79 10.39
N TRP A 39 -8.93 12.65 9.69
CA TRP A 39 -8.62 12.62 8.27
C TRP A 39 -9.75 13.23 7.42
N VAL A 40 -11.01 12.91 7.72
CA VAL A 40 -12.18 13.52 7.05
C VAL A 40 -12.17 15.04 7.18
N GLN A 41 -11.81 15.59 8.35
CA GLN A 41 -11.73 17.04 8.49
C GLN A 41 -10.58 17.65 7.67
N GLN A 42 -9.40 17.02 7.68
CA GLN A 42 -8.23 17.51 6.93
C GLN A 42 -8.39 17.39 5.41
N PHE A 43 -9.07 16.34 4.94
CA PHE A 43 -9.27 16.09 3.51
C PHE A 43 -10.19 17.11 2.86
N ARG A 44 -11.06 17.79 3.63
CA ARG A 44 -11.98 18.82 3.13
C ARG A 44 -11.25 19.92 2.35
N ALA A 45 -10.11 20.40 2.84
CA ALA A 45 -9.34 21.44 2.16
C ALA A 45 -8.90 20.99 0.75
N LYS A 46 -8.48 19.73 0.63
CA LYS A 46 -8.08 19.12 -0.65
C LYS A 46 -9.28 18.92 -1.58
N ALA A 47 -10.45 18.55 -1.06
CA ALA A 47 -11.66 18.42 -1.84
C ALA A 47 -12.15 19.77 -2.38
N ARG A 48 -12.17 20.82 -1.54
CA ARG A 48 -12.52 22.19 -1.93
C ARG A 48 -11.60 22.72 -3.03
N ALA A 49 -10.29 22.48 -2.91
CA ALA A 49 -9.30 22.87 -3.93
C ALA A 49 -9.54 22.21 -5.31
N ARG A 50 -10.36 21.16 -5.37
CA ARG A 50 -10.78 20.49 -6.61
C ARG A 50 -12.22 20.80 -7.03
N GLY A 51 -12.84 21.84 -6.44
CA GLY A 51 -14.18 22.29 -6.79
C GLY A 51 -15.31 21.51 -6.12
N VAL A 52 -15.03 20.66 -5.13
CA VAL A 52 -16.08 20.01 -4.34
C VAL A 52 -16.73 21.03 -3.42
N SER A 53 -18.06 21.19 -3.53
CA SER A 53 -18.83 22.08 -2.66
C SER A 53 -18.89 21.55 -1.23
N ASP A 54 -19.01 22.44 -0.24
CA ASP A 54 -19.18 22.02 1.15
C ASP A 54 -20.46 21.21 1.36
N ALA A 55 -21.55 21.57 0.69
CA ALA A 55 -22.80 20.83 0.75
C ALA A 55 -22.63 19.38 0.26
N THR A 56 -21.91 19.17 -0.85
CA THR A 56 -21.58 17.84 -1.35
C THR A 56 -20.68 17.09 -0.36
N TYR A 57 -19.67 17.77 0.20
CA TYR A 57 -18.77 17.16 1.16
C TYR A 57 -19.51 16.68 2.42
N ASP A 58 -20.35 17.54 2.98
CA ASP A 58 -21.13 17.24 4.18
C ASP A 58 -22.09 16.08 3.93
N ALA A 59 -22.80 16.09 2.79
CA ALA A 59 -23.72 15.02 2.42
C ALA A 59 -23.02 13.65 2.29
N VAL A 60 -21.82 13.61 1.68
CA VAL A 60 -21.08 12.36 1.45
C VAL A 60 -20.40 11.85 2.70
N PHE A 61 -19.84 12.76 3.51
CA PHE A 61 -19.08 12.37 4.71
C PHE A 61 -19.94 12.27 5.98
N ALA A 62 -21.22 12.67 5.95
CA ALA A 62 -22.15 12.49 7.05
C ALA A 62 -22.31 11.01 7.42
N GLY A 63 -21.91 10.65 8.64
CA GLY A 63 -22.02 9.28 9.15
C GLY A 63 -21.09 8.26 8.49
N LEU A 64 -20.17 8.69 7.62
CA LEU A 64 -19.24 7.80 6.95
C LEU A 64 -18.30 7.12 7.96
N LYS A 65 -18.18 5.81 7.85
CA LYS A 65 -17.25 4.99 8.64
C LYS A 65 -16.24 4.32 7.71
N PRO A 66 -15.00 4.08 8.16
CA PRO A 66 -14.05 3.28 7.40
C PRO A 66 -14.61 1.87 7.16
N ASP A 67 -14.58 1.42 5.92
CA ASP A 67 -14.68 0.00 5.63
C ASP A 67 -13.31 -0.65 5.85
N THR A 68 -13.23 -1.51 6.87
CA THR A 68 -11.98 -2.18 7.23
C THR A 68 -11.66 -3.39 6.34
N SER A 69 -12.62 -3.90 5.57
CA SER A 69 -12.39 -4.99 4.61
C SER A 69 -11.45 -4.58 3.48
N VAL A 70 -11.41 -3.28 3.15
CA VAL A 70 -10.50 -2.70 2.17
C VAL A 70 -9.04 -2.98 2.52
N TYR A 71 -8.65 -2.95 3.80
CA TYR A 71 -7.27 -3.27 4.19
C TYR A 71 -6.89 -4.73 3.96
N ALA A 72 -7.87 -5.65 4.01
CA ALA A 72 -7.63 -7.05 3.69
C ALA A 72 -7.48 -7.24 2.18
N GLN A 73 -8.35 -6.60 1.40
CA GLN A 73 -8.31 -6.65 -0.07
C GLN A 73 -7.06 -5.97 -0.65
N ASP A 74 -6.64 -4.84 -0.08
CA ASP A 74 -5.42 -4.14 -0.46
C ASP A 74 -4.18 -5.03 -0.30
N ARG A 75 -4.12 -5.84 0.77
CA ARG A 75 -3.03 -6.80 0.99
C ARG A 75 -3.16 -8.07 0.15
N ALA A 76 -4.37 -8.49 -0.14
CA ALA A 76 -4.68 -9.73 -0.84
C ALA A 76 -4.90 -9.50 -2.35
N GLN A 77 -3.91 -8.92 -3.03
CA GLN A 77 -3.95 -8.67 -4.48
C GLN A 77 -3.78 -9.99 -5.26
N PRO A 78 -4.84 -10.51 -5.91
CA PRO A 78 -4.78 -11.81 -6.57
C PRO A 78 -3.79 -11.82 -7.73
N GLU A 79 -3.52 -10.68 -8.36
CA GLU A 79 -2.65 -10.54 -9.54
C GLU A 79 -1.21 -11.02 -9.29
N PHE A 80 -0.74 -11.02 -8.03
CA PHE A 80 0.60 -11.54 -7.70
C PHE A 80 0.63 -13.04 -7.36
N THR A 81 -0.55 -13.65 -7.17
CA THR A 81 -0.69 -15.05 -6.75
C THR A 81 -1.40 -15.91 -7.80
N GLU A 82 -2.20 -15.28 -8.65
CA GLU A 82 -2.90 -15.88 -9.77
C GLU A 82 -1.91 -16.05 -10.90
N GLN A 83 -1.95 -17.23 -11.47
CA GLN A 83 -0.93 -17.70 -12.37
C GLN A 83 -1.64 -17.58 -13.77
N THR A 84 -0.90 -17.24 -14.84
CA THR A 84 -1.46 -16.55 -16.04
C THR A 84 -2.70 -17.15 -16.72
N TRP A 85 -2.78 -18.48 -16.87
CA TRP A 85 -3.92 -19.16 -17.51
C TRP A 85 -5.19 -19.08 -16.67
N GLN A 86 -5.09 -19.00 -15.33
CA GLN A 86 -6.26 -18.74 -14.46
C GLN A 86 -6.86 -17.35 -14.75
N TYR A 87 -5.99 -16.33 -14.86
CA TYR A 87 -6.40 -14.98 -15.21
C TYR A 87 -7.11 -14.95 -16.58
N LEU A 88 -6.54 -15.61 -17.59
CA LEU A 88 -7.14 -15.70 -18.92
C LEU A 88 -8.49 -16.41 -18.89
N ASN A 89 -8.61 -17.57 -18.24
CA ASN A 89 -9.86 -18.31 -18.15
C ASN A 89 -10.98 -17.50 -17.48
N ARG A 90 -10.63 -16.69 -16.46
CA ARG A 90 -11.58 -15.84 -15.74
C ARG A 90 -12.02 -14.61 -16.55
N ARG A 91 -11.13 -14.05 -17.37
CA ARG A 91 -11.37 -12.81 -18.13
C ARG A 91 -11.92 -13.07 -19.54
N VAL A 92 -11.64 -14.22 -20.13
CA VAL A 92 -12.03 -14.63 -21.48
C VAL A 92 -12.96 -15.85 -21.41
N SER A 93 -13.93 -15.81 -20.51
CA SER A 93 -14.92 -16.89 -20.39
C SER A 93 -15.97 -16.81 -21.50
N ASP A 94 -16.54 -17.96 -21.86
CA ASP A 94 -17.59 -18.06 -22.87
C ASP A 94 -18.77 -17.11 -22.58
N TRP A 95 -19.16 -17.00 -21.31
CA TRP A 95 -20.19 -16.06 -20.88
C TRP A 95 -19.83 -14.60 -21.21
N ARG A 96 -18.60 -14.17 -20.91
CA ARG A 96 -18.14 -12.80 -21.21
C ARG A 96 -18.07 -12.56 -22.72
N VAL A 97 -17.68 -13.56 -23.50
CA VAL A 97 -17.64 -13.47 -24.97
C VAL A 97 -19.05 -13.31 -25.53
N ALA A 98 -19.99 -14.17 -25.13
CA ALA A 98 -21.38 -14.12 -25.58
C ALA A 98 -22.05 -12.79 -25.19
N THR A 99 -21.93 -12.37 -23.93
CA THR A 99 -22.47 -11.07 -23.47
C THR A 99 -21.83 -9.89 -24.20
N GLY A 100 -20.54 -9.95 -24.51
CA GLY A 100 -19.85 -8.92 -25.29
C GLY A 100 -20.40 -8.79 -26.71
N GLN A 101 -20.63 -9.92 -27.39
CA GLN A 101 -21.21 -9.94 -28.73
C GLN A 101 -22.65 -9.42 -28.76
N GLU A 102 -23.45 -9.76 -27.76
CA GLU A 102 -24.81 -9.25 -27.63
C GLU A 102 -24.83 -7.73 -27.45
N ARG A 103 -24.03 -7.21 -26.51
CA ARG A 103 -23.94 -5.77 -26.23
C ARG A 103 -23.41 -4.96 -27.41
N ALA A 104 -22.52 -5.53 -28.22
CA ALA A 104 -21.98 -4.85 -29.40
C ALA A 104 -23.00 -4.70 -30.55
N ARG A 105 -24.13 -5.40 -30.50
CA ARG A 105 -25.22 -5.31 -31.49
C ARG A 105 -26.33 -4.34 -31.07
N GLN A 106 -26.28 -3.81 -29.84
CA GLN A 106 -27.19 -2.77 -29.33
C GLN A 106 -26.66 -1.40 -29.72
#